data_AF-A0A336LK14-F1
#
_entry.id   AF-A0A336LK14-F1
#
_cell.length_a   1.000
_cell.length_b   1.000
_cell.length_c   1.000
_cell.angle_alpha   90.00
_cell.angle_beta   90.00
_cell.angle_gamma   90.00
#
_symmetry.space_group_name_H-M   'P 1'
#
loop_
_entity.id
_entity.type
_entity.pdbx_description
1 polymer ?
#
loop_
_entity_poly.entity_id
_entity_poly.type
_entity_poly.pdbx_seq_one_letter_code
_entity_poly.pdbx_strand_id
1 'polypeptide(L)'
;MSRSLIFSILIIIVVVNNVHSLTNLKEKFKWHEIEFEWPSEDVKNTWNASKKYIPENNLPLGVERWQNKLFITIPRWKPGVAATLNYVDLNESSESPKFKPYPSWEDNIILPSNGSEAGIKGDSNVVSVFRTRADACDRLWVQDSGVSDIWGNFDVIAPNALV
;
A
#
# COMPACT_ATOMS: atom_id res chain seq x y z
N MET A 1 -19.47 -58.08 8.35
CA MET A 1 -19.69 -56.74 7.74
C MET A 1 -19.81 -56.92 6.23
N SER A 2 -20.85 -56.40 5.58
CA SER A 2 -21.07 -56.66 4.14
C SER A 2 -20.01 -55.92 3.29
N ARG A 3 -19.65 -56.49 2.13
CA ARG A 3 -18.70 -55.86 1.19
C ARG A 3 -19.13 -54.43 0.79
N SER A 4 -20.43 -54.20 0.69
CA SER A 4 -21.01 -52.88 0.43
C SER A 4 -20.72 -51.88 1.55
N LEU A 5 -20.76 -52.29 2.82
CA LEU A 5 -20.52 -51.38 3.95
C LEU A 5 -19.04 -50.96 4.02
N ILE A 6 -18.12 -51.89 3.72
CA ILE A 6 -16.67 -51.61 3.68
C ILE A 6 -16.35 -50.60 2.56
N PHE A 7 -16.96 -50.77 1.38
CA PHE A 7 -16.81 -49.84 0.27
C PHE A 7 -17.33 -48.43 0.61
N SER A 8 -18.51 -48.34 1.23
CA SER A 8 -19.06 -47.04 1.66
C SER A 8 -18.17 -46.35 2.70
N ILE A 9 -17.62 -47.09 3.66
CA ILE A 9 -16.71 -46.55 4.67
C ILE A 9 -15.40 -46.05 4.02
N LEU A 10 -14.83 -46.79 3.07
CA LEU A 10 -13.65 -46.37 2.33
C LEU A 10 -13.90 -45.09 1.51
N ILE A 11 -15.05 -45.00 0.83
CA ILE A 11 -15.43 -43.79 0.08
C ILE A 11 -15.58 -42.60 1.04
N ILE A 12 -16.24 -42.77 2.18
CA ILE A 12 -16.41 -41.70 3.19
C ILE A 12 -15.05 -41.26 3.74
N ILE A 13 -14.14 -42.18 4.07
CA ILE A 13 -12.79 -41.85 4.55
C ILE A 13 -12.00 -41.09 3.48
N VAL A 14 -12.08 -41.51 2.21
CA VAL A 14 -11.43 -40.79 1.10
C VAL A 14 -12.03 -39.39 0.93
N VAL A 15 -13.36 -39.25 0.96
CA VAL A 15 -14.03 -37.94 0.85
C VAL A 15 -13.67 -37.02 2.02
N VAL A 16 -13.72 -37.52 3.27
CA VAL A 16 -13.39 -36.72 4.47
C VAL A 16 -11.92 -36.28 4.48
N ASN A 17 -10.99 -37.15 4.07
CA ASN A 17 -9.57 -36.78 3.97
C ASN A 17 -9.30 -35.74 2.86
N ASN A 18 -10.11 -35.72 1.79
CA ASN A 18 -9.99 -34.72 0.72
C ASN A 18 -10.66 -33.37 1.07
N VAL A 19 -11.50 -33.30 2.10
CA VAL A 19 -12.13 -32.05 2.56
C VAL A 19 -11.21 -31.22 3.47
N HIS A 20 -10.04 -31.75 3.85
CA HIS A 20 -9.09 -31.09 4.75
C HIS A 20 -8.03 -30.21 4.07
N SER A 21 -8.31 -29.61 2.91
CA SER A 21 -7.41 -28.60 2.36
C SER A 21 -8.14 -27.39 1.78
N LEU A 22 -7.57 -26.22 2.09
CA LEU A 22 -7.84 -24.86 1.60
C LEU A 22 -8.79 -23.97 2.42
N THR A 23 -8.45 -23.68 3.68
CA THR A 23 -9.05 -22.54 4.40
C THR A 23 -8.06 -21.44 4.84
N ASN A 24 -6.76 -21.61 4.58
CA ASN A 24 -5.79 -20.57 4.94
C ASN A 24 -5.54 -19.63 3.75
N LEU A 25 -5.59 -18.32 4.03
CA LEU A 25 -5.13 -17.30 3.10
C LEU A 25 -3.66 -17.59 2.74
N LYS A 26 -3.33 -17.54 1.45
CA LYS A 26 -1.95 -17.68 0.98
C LYS A 26 -1.28 -16.32 1.08
N GLU A 27 -0.28 -16.21 1.96
CA GLU A 27 0.59 -15.03 2.01
C GLU A 27 1.31 -14.89 0.67
N LYS A 28 1.18 -13.72 0.03
CA LYS A 28 1.91 -13.40 -1.20
C LYS A 28 3.11 -12.51 -0.89
N PHE A 29 2.92 -11.53 -0.03
CA PHE A 29 3.96 -10.63 0.45
C PHE A 29 3.77 -10.38 1.94
N LYS A 30 4.85 -10.07 2.64
CA LYS A 30 4.88 -9.66 4.04
C LYS A 30 5.95 -8.60 4.27
N TRP A 31 5.71 -7.72 5.22
CA TRP A 31 6.68 -6.69 5.62
C TRP A 31 6.69 -6.59 7.13
N HIS A 32 7.89 -6.61 7.70
CA HIS A 32 8.08 -6.21 9.11
C HIS A 32 8.12 -4.69 9.23
N GLU A 33 8.83 -4.04 8.30
CA GLU A 33 8.91 -2.60 8.11
C GLU A 33 8.82 -2.32 6.60
N ILE A 34 8.25 -1.18 6.21
CA ILE A 34 8.13 -0.81 4.80
C ILE A 34 9.46 -0.25 4.29
N GLU A 35 9.93 -0.76 3.17
CA GLU A 35 11.06 -0.20 2.44
C GLU A 35 10.60 0.38 1.09
N PHE A 36 11.13 1.55 0.75
CA PHE A 36 10.87 2.20 -0.54
C PHE A 36 12.03 1.98 -1.51
N GLU A 37 11.73 2.03 -2.81
CA GLU A 37 12.73 2.09 -3.88
C GLU A 37 13.29 3.52 -3.98
N TRP A 38 14.20 3.84 -3.05
CA TRP A 38 14.81 5.17 -2.95
C TRP A 38 15.64 5.53 -4.19
N PRO A 39 15.65 6.81 -4.61
CA PRO A 39 16.48 7.25 -5.74
C PRO A 39 17.98 7.03 -5.49
N SER A 40 18.41 7.17 -4.23
CA SER A 40 19.74 6.80 -3.75
C SER A 40 19.73 6.62 -2.23
N GLU A 41 20.73 5.93 -1.71
CA GLU A 41 20.90 5.78 -0.25
C GLU A 41 21.18 7.13 0.42
N ASP A 42 21.86 8.06 -0.26
CA ASP A 42 22.10 9.41 0.25
C ASP A 42 20.79 10.20 0.45
N VAL A 43 19.84 10.06 -0.49
CA VAL A 43 18.51 10.68 -0.37
C VAL A 43 17.78 10.11 0.85
N LYS A 44 17.76 8.79 1.00
CA LYS A 44 17.16 8.10 2.16
C LYS A 44 17.79 8.57 3.47
N ASN A 45 19.11 8.60 3.55
CA ASN A 45 19.85 9.01 4.74
C ASN A 45 19.57 10.48 5.10
N THR A 46 19.54 11.36 4.09
CA THR A 46 19.20 12.78 4.26
C THR A 46 17.78 12.95 4.78
N TRP A 47 16.81 12.21 4.24
CA TRP A 47 15.41 12.27 4.66
C TRP A 47 15.21 11.70 6.07
N ASN A 48 15.92 10.63 6.42
CA ASN A 48 15.90 10.07 7.77
C ASN A 48 16.51 11.05 8.79
N ALA A 49 17.68 11.62 8.48
CA ALA A 49 18.36 12.59 9.35
C ALA A 49 17.51 13.86 9.58
N SER A 50 16.82 14.33 8.53
CA SER A 50 15.94 15.50 8.61
C SER A 50 14.52 15.19 9.08
N LYS A 51 14.22 13.93 9.46
CA LYS A 51 12.88 13.47 9.87
C LYS A 51 11.77 13.68 8.83
N LYS A 52 12.16 13.89 7.55
CA LYS A 52 11.25 13.80 6.40
C LYS A 52 10.84 12.37 6.09
N TYR A 53 11.63 11.40 6.56
CA TYR A 53 11.29 9.99 6.57
C TYR A 53 11.43 9.44 7.99
N ILE A 54 10.37 8.81 8.49
CA ILE A 54 10.31 8.15 9.80
C ILE A 54 9.73 6.75 9.54
N PRO A 55 10.56 5.70 9.46
CA PRO A 55 10.14 4.36 9.02
C PRO A 55 8.87 3.85 9.70
N GLU A 56 8.80 3.97 11.03
CA GLU A 56 7.69 3.48 11.86
C GLU A 56 6.35 4.18 11.61
N ASN A 57 6.35 5.35 10.96
CA ASN A 57 5.15 6.10 10.64
C ASN A 57 4.55 5.72 9.27
N ASN A 58 5.24 4.87 8.48
CA ASN A 58 4.81 4.48 7.14
C ASN A 58 3.89 3.24 7.19
N LEU A 59 2.67 3.43 7.68
CA LEU A 59 1.70 2.35 7.87
C LEU A 59 0.79 2.16 6.65
N PRO A 60 0.82 0.99 5.98
CA PRO A 60 -0.06 0.73 4.84
C PRO A 60 -1.52 0.60 5.28
N LEU A 61 -2.45 1.09 4.46
CA LEU A 61 -3.88 1.06 4.75
C LEU A 61 -4.70 0.35 3.66
N GLY A 62 -4.63 0.85 2.43
CA GLY A 62 -5.44 0.38 1.30
C GLY A 62 -4.60 -0.43 0.33
N VAL A 63 -5.22 -1.43 -0.30
CA VAL A 63 -4.63 -2.19 -1.41
C VAL A 63 -5.59 -2.24 -2.58
N GLU A 64 -5.06 -2.11 -3.80
CA GLU A 64 -5.84 -2.31 -5.02
C GLU A 64 -4.98 -2.99 -6.08
N ARG A 65 -5.52 -4.02 -6.73
CA ARG A 65 -4.83 -4.71 -7.81
C ARG A 65 -5.25 -4.13 -9.16
N TRP A 66 -4.26 -3.84 -9.99
CA TRP A 66 -4.47 -3.57 -11.41
C TRP A 66 -3.36 -4.20 -12.23
N GLN A 67 -3.73 -5.10 -13.14
CA GLN A 67 -2.79 -5.89 -13.95
C GLN A 67 -1.71 -6.57 -13.08
N ASN A 68 -0.42 -6.27 -13.34
CA ASN A 68 0.73 -6.78 -12.59
C ASN A 68 1.10 -5.91 -11.37
N LYS A 69 0.36 -4.84 -11.08
CA LYS A 69 0.64 -3.93 -9.97
C LYS A 69 -0.31 -4.20 -8.81
N LEU A 70 0.24 -4.23 -7.61
CA LEU A 70 -0.51 -4.10 -6.37
C LEU A 70 -0.24 -2.69 -5.83
N PHE A 71 -1.21 -1.80 -5.99
CA PHE A 71 -1.18 -0.48 -5.40
C PHE A 71 -1.41 -0.57 -3.90
N ILE A 72 -0.63 0.17 -3.13
CA ILE A 72 -0.66 0.20 -1.68
C ILE A 72 -0.61 1.65 -1.22
N THR A 73 -1.54 2.02 -0.35
CA THR A 73 -1.63 3.39 0.18
C THR A 73 -1.01 3.48 1.57
N ILE A 74 -0.35 4.60 1.85
CA ILE A 74 0.22 4.96 3.15
C ILE A 74 -0.28 6.37 3.48
N PRO A 75 -1.43 6.51 4.18
CA PRO A 75 -1.96 7.82 4.53
C PRO A 75 -1.02 8.58 5.48
N ARG A 76 -0.99 9.90 5.36
CA ARG A 76 -0.16 10.78 6.21
C ARG A 76 -0.80 11.03 7.58
N TRP A 77 -0.99 9.97 8.36
CA TRP A 77 -1.49 10.08 9.72
C TRP A 77 -0.51 10.76 10.67
N LYS A 78 0.79 10.57 10.43
CA LYS A 78 1.92 11.12 11.19
C LYS A 78 2.95 11.70 10.22
N PRO A 79 3.88 12.57 10.69
CA PRO A 79 4.97 13.07 9.85
C PRO A 79 5.91 11.94 9.42
N GLY A 80 6.70 12.18 8.38
CA GLY A 80 7.74 11.24 7.96
C GLY A 80 7.28 10.12 7.03
N VAL A 81 6.07 10.22 6.47
CA VAL A 81 5.63 9.34 5.38
C VAL A 81 6.36 9.71 4.09
N ALA A 82 7.07 8.75 3.48
CA ALA A 82 7.89 9.02 2.29
C ALA A 82 7.03 9.26 1.04
N ALA A 83 6.10 8.35 0.78
CA ALA A 83 5.16 8.42 -0.34
C ALA A 83 3.82 7.80 0.05
N THR A 84 2.73 8.46 -0.32
CA THR A 84 1.38 8.07 0.10
C THR A 84 0.73 7.07 -0.84
N LEU A 85 1.09 7.10 -2.13
CA LEU A 85 0.61 6.15 -3.12
C LEU A 85 1.80 5.42 -3.73
N ASN A 86 1.76 4.09 -3.65
CA ASN A 86 2.85 3.23 -4.07
C ASN A 86 2.31 2.02 -4.81
N TYR A 87 3.19 1.28 -5.47
CA TYR A 87 2.90 -0.08 -5.90
C TYR A 87 4.09 -1.02 -5.70
N VAL A 88 3.80 -2.31 -5.75
CA VAL A 88 4.78 -3.38 -5.93
C VAL A 88 4.34 -4.25 -7.13
N ASP A 89 5.29 -4.88 -7.80
CA ASP A 89 4.97 -5.78 -8.91
C ASP A 89 4.63 -7.19 -8.37
N LEU A 90 3.55 -7.79 -8.87
CA LEU A 90 3.03 -9.08 -8.37
C LEU A 90 3.92 -10.26 -8.73
N ASN A 91 4.77 -10.10 -9.74
CA ASN A 91 5.76 -11.08 -10.17
C ASN A 91 7.12 -10.95 -9.46
N GLU A 92 7.23 -10.07 -8.46
CA GLU A 92 8.43 -9.99 -7.61
C GLU A 92 8.76 -11.33 -6.97
N SER A 93 10.06 -11.63 -6.91
CA SER A 93 10.59 -12.85 -6.27
C SER A 93 10.76 -12.67 -4.77
N SER A 94 10.96 -11.43 -4.32
CA SER A 94 11.03 -11.09 -2.90
C SER A 94 9.65 -11.23 -2.24
N GLU A 95 9.62 -11.76 -1.02
CA GLU A 95 8.42 -11.74 -0.18
C GLU A 95 8.16 -10.35 0.42
N SER A 96 9.15 -9.46 0.40
CA SER A 96 9.07 -8.08 0.92
C SER A 96 9.56 -7.09 -0.15
N PRO A 97 8.88 -6.98 -1.31
CA PRO A 97 9.33 -6.08 -2.36
C PRO A 97 9.25 -4.62 -1.90
N LYS A 98 10.16 -3.80 -2.43
CA LYS A 98 10.24 -2.38 -2.12
C LYS A 98 9.09 -1.63 -2.78
N PHE A 99 8.54 -0.66 -2.06
CA PHE A 99 7.44 0.17 -2.51
C PHE A 99 7.95 1.18 -3.52
N LYS A 100 7.31 1.22 -4.69
CA LYS A 100 7.62 2.15 -5.77
C LYS A 100 6.60 3.29 -5.73
N PRO A 101 7.01 4.54 -5.44
CA PRO A 101 6.08 5.66 -5.43
C PRO A 101 5.39 5.84 -6.79
N TYR A 102 4.13 6.23 -6.75
CA TYR A 102 3.31 6.41 -7.94
C TYR A 102 2.60 7.78 -7.93
N PRO A 103 2.51 8.47 -9.08
CA PRO A 103 3.16 8.13 -10.34
C PRO A 103 4.70 8.26 -10.30
N SER A 104 5.22 9.16 -9.47
CA SER A 104 6.65 9.28 -9.19
C SER A 104 6.95 9.69 -7.74
N TRP A 105 8.24 9.78 -7.39
CA TRP A 105 8.68 10.37 -6.13
C TRP A 105 8.24 11.84 -6.03
N GLU A 106 8.38 12.62 -7.10
CA GLU A 106 8.05 14.04 -7.16
C GLU A 106 6.58 14.32 -6.89
N ASP A 107 5.68 13.48 -7.43
CA ASP A 107 4.23 13.59 -7.20
C ASP A 107 3.84 13.27 -5.74
N ASN A 108 4.74 12.68 -4.96
CA ASN A 108 4.54 12.39 -3.54
C ASN A 108 5.21 13.42 -2.61
N ILE A 109 5.92 14.43 -3.15
CA ILE A 109 6.55 15.47 -2.33
C ILE A 109 5.51 16.54 -1.98
N ILE A 110 5.43 16.85 -0.68
CA ILE A 110 4.71 18.01 -0.14
C ILE A 110 5.75 19.08 0.23
N LEU A 111 5.53 20.32 -0.18
CA LEU A 111 6.39 21.44 0.20
C LEU A 111 5.93 22.04 1.55
N PRO A 112 6.86 22.45 2.42
CA PRO A 112 6.50 23.08 3.69
C PRO A 112 5.76 24.40 3.47
N SER A 113 4.78 24.67 4.32
CA SER A 113 3.98 25.89 4.36
C SER A 113 4.73 27.02 5.08
N ASN A 114 5.63 27.70 4.38
CA ASN A 114 6.29 28.91 4.92
C ASN A 114 5.51 30.21 4.60
N GLY A 115 4.18 30.13 4.54
CA GLY A 115 3.29 31.21 4.13
C GLY A 115 1.93 30.64 3.69
N SER A 116 1.00 31.50 3.29
CA SER A 116 -0.41 31.22 2.95
C SER A 116 -0.67 30.18 1.85
N GLU A 117 0.36 29.46 1.39
CA GLU A 117 0.28 28.39 0.41
C GLU A 117 1.17 27.24 0.90
N ALA A 118 0.59 26.32 1.67
CA ALA A 118 1.09 24.94 1.75
C ALA A 118 0.97 24.35 0.34
N GLY A 119 1.98 24.56 -0.49
CA GLY A 119 1.85 24.34 -1.93
C GLY A 119 2.14 22.91 -2.35
N ILE A 120 1.31 22.40 -3.25
CA ILE A 120 1.66 21.30 -4.14
C ILE A 120 2.62 21.83 -5.23
N LYS A 121 3.63 21.05 -5.64
CA LYS A 121 4.47 21.39 -6.80
C LYS A 121 3.74 21.05 -8.12
N GLY A 122 2.65 21.75 -8.42
CA GLY A 122 1.85 21.58 -9.63
C GLY A 122 0.46 20.95 -9.38
N ASP A 123 -0.24 20.57 -10.45
CA ASP A 123 -1.62 20.06 -10.38
C ASP A 123 -1.71 18.54 -10.11
N SER A 124 -0.58 17.84 -10.00
CA SER A 124 -0.51 16.37 -10.10
C SER A 124 -0.16 15.64 -8.81
N ASN A 125 0.17 16.33 -7.72
CA ASN A 125 0.64 15.64 -6.52
C ASN A 125 -0.50 15.04 -5.71
N VAL A 126 -0.16 13.96 -5.01
CA VAL A 126 -1.01 13.33 -4.01
C VAL A 126 -0.51 13.69 -2.60
N VAL A 127 -1.42 14.18 -1.77
CA VAL A 127 -1.12 14.55 -0.39
C VAL A 127 -1.22 13.33 0.50
N SER A 128 -2.40 12.74 0.66
CA SER A 128 -2.65 11.66 1.61
C SER A 128 -3.76 10.74 1.12
N VAL A 129 -3.37 9.67 0.43
CA VAL A 129 -4.30 8.76 -0.23
C VAL A 129 -4.77 7.68 0.75
N PHE A 130 -6.08 7.54 0.91
CA PHE A 130 -6.69 6.56 1.82
C PHE A 130 -7.15 5.30 1.11
N ARG A 131 -7.80 5.47 -0.04
CA ARG A 131 -8.45 4.39 -0.80
C ARG A 131 -8.13 4.55 -2.27
N THR A 132 -8.04 3.42 -2.95
CA THR A 132 -7.79 3.33 -4.37
C THR A 132 -8.81 2.40 -5.01
N ARG A 133 -9.15 2.64 -6.27
CA ARG A 133 -10.00 1.76 -7.06
C ARG A 133 -9.59 1.77 -8.52
N ALA A 134 -9.26 0.61 -9.06
CA ALA A 134 -9.11 0.41 -10.49
C ALA A 134 -10.48 0.08 -11.08
N ASP A 135 -10.88 0.79 -12.14
CA ASP A 135 -12.14 0.56 -12.83
C ASP A 135 -11.99 -0.27 -14.11
N ALA A 136 -13.12 -0.57 -14.76
CA ALA A 136 -13.15 -1.37 -15.99
C ALA A 136 -12.54 -0.65 -17.22
N CYS A 137 -12.21 0.63 -17.09
CA CYS A 137 -11.58 1.45 -18.12
C CYS A 137 -10.09 1.67 -17.87
N ASP A 138 -9.48 0.85 -17.00
CA ASP A 138 -8.06 0.94 -16.64
C ASP A 138 -7.66 2.28 -16.00
N ARG A 139 -8.61 2.94 -15.33
CA ARG A 139 -8.33 4.15 -14.54
C ARG A 139 -8.16 3.79 -13.07
N LEU A 140 -7.13 4.37 -12.45
CA LEU A 140 -6.94 4.29 -11.00
C LEU A 140 -7.51 5.55 -10.35
N TRP A 141 -8.60 5.39 -9.63
CA TRP A 141 -9.20 6.43 -8.80
C TRP A 141 -8.58 6.43 -7.42
N VAL A 142 -8.29 7.61 -6.88
CA VAL A 142 -7.68 7.77 -5.56
C VAL A 142 -8.44 8.79 -4.73
N GLN A 143 -8.74 8.42 -3.49
CA GLN A 143 -9.31 9.35 -2.52
C GLN A 143 -8.16 10.02 -1.75
N ASP A 144 -7.90 11.28 -2.07
CA ASP A 144 -6.93 12.12 -1.39
C ASP A 144 -7.63 13.00 -0.34
N SER A 145 -7.19 12.90 0.93
CA SER A 145 -7.75 13.74 1.98
C SER A 145 -7.28 15.19 1.89
N GLY A 146 -6.16 15.46 1.20
CA GLY A 146 -5.53 16.78 1.18
C GLY A 146 -4.89 17.20 2.50
N VAL A 147 -4.82 16.30 3.48
CA VAL A 147 -4.34 16.58 4.85
C VAL A 147 -3.14 15.71 5.22
N SER A 148 -2.10 16.35 5.77
CA SER A 148 -0.92 15.71 6.34
C SER A 148 -0.91 15.82 7.87
N ASP A 149 -0.16 14.93 8.52
CA ASP A 149 -0.05 14.87 9.99
C ASP A 149 -1.41 14.87 10.71
N ILE A 150 -2.33 14.02 10.23
CA ILE A 150 -3.74 13.99 10.66
C ILE A 150 -3.91 13.79 12.18
N TRP A 151 -2.99 13.08 12.84
CA TRP A 151 -3.03 12.85 14.29
C TRP A 151 -2.17 13.83 15.09
N GLY A 152 -1.39 14.67 14.43
CA GLY A 152 -0.60 15.74 15.03
C GLY A 152 -1.22 17.10 14.74
N ASN A 153 -0.58 17.87 13.87
CA ASN A 153 -0.95 19.25 13.57
C ASN A 153 -2.16 19.41 12.66
N PHE A 154 -2.60 18.35 11.97
CA PHE A 154 -3.69 18.39 10.98
C PHE A 154 -3.43 19.45 9.89
N ASP A 155 -2.32 19.30 9.18
CA ASP A 155 -1.89 20.25 8.17
C ASP A 155 -2.72 20.09 6.89
N VAL A 156 -3.62 21.04 6.63
CA VAL A 156 -4.40 21.09 5.38
C VAL A 156 -3.49 21.63 4.27
N ILE A 157 -3.16 20.76 3.32
CA ILE A 157 -2.29 21.07 2.17
C ILE A 157 -3.13 21.40 0.94
N ALA A 158 -4.22 20.66 0.73
CA ALA A 158 -5.11 20.82 -0.41
C ALA A 158 -6.56 20.51 -0.01
N PRO A 159 -7.56 20.91 -0.81
CA PRO A 159 -8.92 20.40 -0.67
C PRO A 159 -8.96 18.88 -0.82
N ASN A 160 -9.93 18.23 -0.19
CA ASN A 160 -10.17 16.81 -0.40
C ASN A 160 -10.58 16.57 -1.86
N ALA A 161 -10.03 15.53 -2.47
CA ALA A 161 -10.25 15.24 -3.88
C ALA A 161 -10.45 13.75 -4.13
N LEU A 162 -11.28 13.46 -5.12
CA LEU A 162 -11.23 12.19 -5.84
C LEU A 162 -10.46 12.49 -7.12
N VAL A 163 -9.26 11.94 -7.23
CA VAL A 163 -8.36 12.11 -8.38
C VAL A 163 -8.38 10.85 -9.24
#